data_AF-A0AAW9BRC2-F1
#
_entry.id   AF-A0AAW9BRC2-F1
#
_cell.length_a   1.000
_cell.length_b   1.000
_cell.length_c   1.000
_cell.angle_alpha   90.00
_cell.angle_beta   90.00
_cell.angle_gamma   90.00
#
_symmetry.space_group_name_H-M   'P 1'
#
loop_
_entity.id
_entity.type
_entity.pdbx_description
1 polymer ?
#
loop_
_entity_poly.entity_id
_entity_poly.type
_entity_poly.pdbx_seq_one_letter_code
_entity_poly.pdbx_strand_id
1 'polypeptide(L)'
;MMLHSRENTLHLTQLSMAAIEQLSPSFEALPHTEHADGQYRLRRYSVVSFEDGQVIDLNKNSFVQSSDINRFQGDVIRQFEPIEKDILASDGFREMCALFVSA
;
A
#
# COMPACT_ATOMS: atom_id res chain seq x y z
N MET A 1 -5.08 -28.92 34.56
CA MET A 1 -5.73 -28.15 33.48
C MET A 1 -4.82 -26.95 33.19
N MET A 2 -3.97 -27.04 32.17
CA MET A 2 -3.05 -25.96 31.81
C MET A 2 -3.77 -25.03 30.82
N LEU A 3 -4.06 -23.81 31.27
CA LEU A 3 -4.47 -22.73 30.39
C LEU A 3 -3.27 -22.40 29.50
N HIS A 4 -3.36 -22.72 28.23
CA HIS A 4 -2.38 -22.30 27.23
C HIS A 4 -2.50 -20.78 27.12
N SER A 5 -1.56 -20.05 27.71
CA SER A 5 -1.39 -18.63 27.45
C SER A 5 -0.99 -18.48 25.98
N ARG A 6 -1.96 -18.18 25.11
CA ARG A 6 -1.64 -17.66 23.79
C ARG A 6 -1.01 -16.30 24.00
N GLU A 7 0.29 -16.20 23.76
CA GLU A 7 0.95 -14.91 23.67
C GLU A 7 0.40 -14.19 22.44
N ASN A 8 -0.52 -13.26 22.66
CA ASN A 8 -0.94 -12.32 21.63
C ASN A 8 0.14 -11.23 21.57
N THR A 9 1.19 -11.43 20.78
CA THR A 9 2.19 -10.39 20.56
C THR A 9 1.61 -9.32 19.64
N LEU A 10 1.35 -8.13 20.19
CA LEU A 10 0.99 -6.96 19.42
C LEU A 10 2.27 -6.26 18.96
N HIS A 11 2.59 -6.35 17.67
CA HIS A 11 3.65 -5.56 17.06
C HIS A 11 3.08 -4.19 16.64
N LEU A 12 3.44 -3.15 17.39
CA LEU A 12 3.15 -1.76 17.04
C LEU A 12 4.37 -1.18 16.33
N THR A 13 4.37 -1.23 15.00
CA THR A 13 5.29 -0.45 14.17
C THR A 13 4.69 0.93 13.90
N GLN A 14 5.48 1.98 14.09
CA GLN A 14 5.08 3.36 13.84
C GLN A 14 6.05 4.00 12.86
N LEU A 15 5.50 4.75 11.90
CA LEU A 15 6.30 5.65 11.08
C LEU A 15 6.76 6.85 11.91
N SER A 16 7.91 7.39 11.55
CA SER A 16 8.37 8.68 12.05
C SER A 16 7.38 9.79 11.67
N MET A 17 7.34 10.86 12.46
CA MET A 17 6.52 12.04 12.13
C MET A 17 6.91 12.64 10.79
N ALA A 18 8.20 12.66 10.46
CA ALA A 18 8.69 13.14 9.17
C ALA A 18 8.17 12.28 8.00
N ALA A 19 8.16 10.94 8.15
CA ALA A 19 7.57 10.06 7.16
C ALA A 19 6.07 10.32 6.99
N ILE A 20 5.34 10.52 8.09
CA ILE A 20 3.91 10.86 8.05
C ILE A 20 3.68 12.19 7.31
N GLU A 21 4.46 13.22 7.62
CA GLU A 21 4.37 14.53 6.96
C GLU A 21 4.65 14.46 5.46
N GLN A 22 5.59 13.61 5.02
CA GLN A 22 5.90 13.41 3.60
C GLN A 22 4.79 12.64 2.86
N LEU A 23 4.16 11.65 3.52
CA LEU A 23 3.20 10.76 2.87
C LEU A 23 1.75 11.30 2.89
N SER A 24 1.34 11.97 3.97
CA SER A 24 -0.07 12.36 4.18
C SER A 24 -0.65 13.24 3.07
N PRO A 25 0.05 14.26 2.53
CA PRO A 25 -0.50 15.12 1.49
C PRO A 25 -0.92 14.38 0.21
N SER A 26 -0.31 13.22 -0.09
CA SER A 26 -0.67 12.41 -1.27
C SER A 26 -2.14 11.95 -1.26
N PHE A 27 -2.75 11.83 -0.08
CA PHE A 27 -4.14 11.42 0.07
C PHE A 27 -5.14 12.52 -0.32
N GLU A 28 -4.72 13.79 -0.38
CA GLU A 28 -5.56 14.91 -0.78
C GLU A 28 -5.76 14.99 -2.31
N ALA A 29 -4.88 14.34 -3.08
CA ALA A 29 -4.83 14.42 -4.54
C ALA A 29 -5.16 13.08 -5.25
N LEU A 30 -5.90 12.19 -4.58
CA LEU A 30 -6.28 10.90 -5.14
C LEU A 30 -7.32 11.09 -6.27
N PRO A 31 -7.16 10.40 -7.41
CA PRO A 31 -8.07 10.54 -8.54
C PRO A 31 -9.39 9.81 -8.30
N HIS A 32 -10.46 10.36 -8.85
CA HIS A 32 -11.69 9.62 -9.09
C HIS A 32 -11.49 8.64 -10.24
N THR A 33 -12.13 7.47 -10.16
CA THR A 33 -12.09 6.47 -11.22
C THR A 33 -13.49 6.11 -11.69
N GLU A 34 -13.61 5.51 -12.87
CA GLU A 34 -14.88 4.99 -13.41
C GLU A 34 -15.23 3.60 -12.87
N HIS A 35 -14.42 3.05 -11.95
CA HIS A 35 -14.72 1.79 -11.28
C HIS A 35 -16.00 1.90 -10.44
N ALA A 36 -16.65 0.78 -10.15
CA ALA A 36 -17.95 0.72 -9.48
C ALA A 36 -18.03 1.52 -8.16
N ASP A 37 -16.89 1.72 -7.48
CA ASP A 37 -16.76 2.48 -6.24
C ASP A 37 -15.81 3.69 -6.35
N GLY A 38 -15.39 4.04 -7.57
CA GLY A 38 -14.39 5.07 -7.84
C GLY A 38 -14.80 6.50 -7.46
N GLN A 39 -16.06 6.70 -7.09
CA GLN A 39 -16.60 7.97 -6.57
C GLN A 39 -16.52 8.08 -5.04
N TYR A 40 -16.40 6.95 -4.33
CA TYR A 40 -16.39 6.91 -2.86
C TYR A 40 -15.05 6.40 -2.31
N ARG A 41 -14.31 5.62 -3.10
CA ARG A 41 -13.03 5.04 -2.73
C ARG A 41 -11.96 5.45 -3.74
N LEU A 42 -11.24 6.50 -3.39
CA LEU A 42 -10.14 7.03 -4.19
C LEU A 42 -8.85 6.25 -3.90
N ARG A 43 -8.02 6.06 -4.92
CA ARG A 43 -6.77 5.30 -4.79
C ARG A 43 -5.84 5.51 -5.97
N ARG A 44 -4.56 5.34 -5.67
CA ARG A 44 -3.48 5.09 -6.63
C ARG A 44 -2.91 3.71 -6.36
N TYR A 45 -2.23 3.12 -7.33
CA TYR A 45 -1.58 1.83 -7.16
C TYR A 45 -0.32 1.74 -8.02
N SER A 46 0.79 1.39 -7.37
CA SER A 46 2.06 1.04 -8.00
C SER A 46 2.59 -0.25 -7.39
N VAL A 47 3.33 -1.03 -8.18
CA VAL A 47 4.13 -2.16 -7.68
C VAL A 47 5.57 -1.71 -7.58
N VAL A 48 6.16 -1.90 -6.42
CA VAL A 48 7.57 -1.59 -6.15
C VAL A 48 8.31 -2.86 -5.71
N SER A 49 9.62 -2.90 -5.93
CA SER A 49 10.53 -3.77 -5.19
C SER A 49 11.30 -2.96 -4.15
N PHE A 50 11.69 -3.63 -3.05
CA PHE A 50 12.56 -3.06 -2.03
C PHE A 50 13.84 -3.88 -1.98
N GLU A 51 14.93 -3.31 -2.51
CA GLU A 51 16.20 -3.99 -2.74
C GLU A 51 17.33 -3.09 -2.21
N ASP A 52 18.24 -3.66 -1.42
CA ASP A 52 19.38 -2.95 -0.85
C ASP A 52 19.01 -1.64 -0.13
N GLY A 53 17.86 -1.64 0.55
CA GLY A 53 17.34 -0.47 1.26
C GLY A 53 16.74 0.61 0.36
N GLN A 54 16.54 0.35 -0.93
CA GLN A 54 16.00 1.28 -1.92
C GLN A 54 14.64 0.82 -2.43
N VAL A 55 13.78 1.78 -2.75
CA VAL A 55 12.50 1.55 -3.41
C VAL A 55 12.70 1.66 -4.92
N ILE A 56 12.32 0.62 -5.65
CA ILE A 56 12.39 0.57 -7.10
C ILE A 56 10.97 0.46 -7.65
N ASP A 57 10.53 1.46 -8.41
CA ASP A 57 9.24 1.42 -9.10
C ASP A 57 9.31 0.46 -10.30
N LEU A 58 8.45 -0.57 -10.29
CA LEU A 58 8.38 -1.55 -11.38
C LEU A 58 7.50 -1.08 -12.55
N ASN A 59 6.97 0.14 -12.49
CA ASN A 59 6.08 0.74 -13.48
C ASN A 59 4.87 -0.14 -13.80
N LYS A 60 4.34 -0.82 -12.79
CA LYS A 60 3.12 -1.64 -12.88
C LYS A 60 2.04 -1.03 -12.01
N ASN A 61 0.87 -0.84 -12.61
CA ASN A 61 -0.31 -0.25 -11.98
C ASN A 61 -1.62 -0.93 -12.39
N SER A 62 -1.51 -2.13 -12.97
CA SER A 62 -2.64 -3.02 -13.21
C SER A 62 -2.84 -3.95 -12.02
N PHE A 63 -4.08 -4.13 -11.60
CA PHE A 63 -4.45 -4.93 -10.44
C PHE A 63 -5.57 -5.90 -10.78
N VAL A 64 -5.37 -7.18 -10.44
CA VAL A 64 -6.36 -8.25 -10.58
C VAL A 64 -6.47 -8.96 -9.23
N GLN A 65 -7.70 -9.26 -8.83
CA GLN A 65 -7.99 -10.21 -7.75
C GLN A 65 -8.74 -11.38 -8.35
N SER A 66 -8.39 -12.60 -7.97
CA SER A 66 -9.12 -13.77 -8.44
C SER A 66 -10.56 -13.79 -7.93
N SER A 67 -11.45 -14.45 -8.66
CA SER A 67 -12.83 -14.71 -8.20
C SER A 67 -12.91 -15.56 -6.93
N ASP A 68 -11.87 -16.33 -6.61
CA ASP A 68 -11.74 -17.05 -5.34
C ASP A 68 -11.64 -16.10 -4.14
N ILE A 69 -11.04 -14.92 -4.33
CA ILE A 69 -10.86 -13.89 -3.30
C ILE A 69 -12.00 -12.88 -3.34
N ASN A 70 -12.41 -12.45 -4.53
CA ASN A 70 -13.47 -11.48 -4.73
C ASN A 70 -14.58 -12.05 -5.62
N ARG A 71 -15.52 -12.76 -5.02
CA ARG A 71 -16.60 -13.45 -5.76
C ARG A 71 -17.47 -12.52 -6.61
N PHE A 72 -17.61 -11.25 -6.23
CA PHE A 72 -18.50 -10.30 -6.91
C PHE A 72 -17.82 -9.51 -8.01
N GLN A 73 -16.50 -9.30 -7.94
CA GLN A 73 -15.74 -8.50 -8.89
C GLN A 73 -14.31 -9.02 -9.15
N GLY A 74 -14.14 -10.34 -9.09
CA GLY A 74 -12.89 -11.02 -9.37
C GLY A 74 -12.64 -11.19 -10.86
N ASP A 75 -11.41 -11.52 -11.22
CA ASP A 75 -10.92 -11.72 -12.59
C ASP A 75 -11.08 -10.50 -13.52
N VAL A 76 -11.38 -9.33 -12.95
CA VAL A 76 -11.42 -8.04 -13.63
C VAL A 76 -10.09 -7.32 -13.48
N ILE A 77 -9.47 -6.97 -14.61
CA ILE A 77 -8.30 -6.09 -14.65
C ILE A 77 -8.75 -4.67 -14.33
N ARG A 78 -8.23 -4.11 -13.24
CA ARG A 78 -8.39 -2.70 -12.91
C ARG A 78 -7.09 -1.97 -13.20
N GLN A 79 -7.20 -0.90 -13.96
CA GLN A 79 -6.12 0.04 -14.15
C GLN A 79 -6.30 1.18 -13.15
N PHE A 80 -5.23 1.55 -12.45
CA PHE A 80 -5.20 2.68 -11.55
C PHE A 80 -4.06 3.62 -11.94
N GLU A 81 -4.18 4.87 -11.55
CA GLU A 81 -3.13 5.85 -11.63
C GLU A 81 -1.98 5.42 -10.70
N PRO A 82 -0.72 5.55 -11.14
CA PRO A 82 0.42 5.24 -10.29
C PRO A 82 0.48 6.23 -9.12
N ILE A 83 1.09 5.77 -8.02
CA ILE A 83 1.53 6.65 -6.92
C ILE A 83 2.51 7.67 -7.50
N GLU A 84 2.43 8.90 -7.01
CA GLU A 84 3.26 10.00 -7.48
C GLU A 84 4.76 9.71 -7.27
N LYS A 85 5.59 10.12 -8.24
CA LYS A 85 7.01 9.74 -8.26
C LYS A 85 7.81 10.33 -7.11
N ASP A 86 7.46 11.54 -6.69
CA ASP A 86 8.03 12.21 -5.52
C ASP A 86 7.69 11.48 -4.22
N ILE A 87 6.49 10.92 -4.11
CA ILE A 87 6.10 10.06 -3.00
C ILE A 87 6.90 8.77 -3.01
N LEU A 88 7.00 8.07 -4.15
CA LEU A 88 7.79 6.84 -4.28
C LEU A 88 9.28 7.07 -3.98
N ALA A 89 9.81 8.24 -4.31
CA ALA A 89 11.20 8.62 -4.06
C ALA A 89 11.44 9.21 -2.65
N SER A 90 10.39 9.38 -1.84
CA SER A 90 10.49 10.01 -0.53
C SER A 90 11.17 9.12 0.52
N ASP A 91 11.82 9.75 1.50
CA ASP A 91 12.38 9.04 2.65
C ASP A 91 11.29 8.32 3.46
N GLY A 92 10.11 8.91 3.56
CA GLY A 92 8.98 8.34 4.28
C GLY A 92 8.44 7.06 3.64
N PHE A 93 8.37 7.00 2.31
CA PHE A 93 7.96 5.78 1.61
C PHE A 93 9.02 4.68 1.75
N ARG A 94 10.31 5.04 1.66
CA ARG A 94 11.41 4.10 1.95
C ARG A 94 11.34 3.57 3.38
N GLU A 95 11.12 4.43 4.38
CA GLU A 95 10.97 4.03 5.78
C GLU A 95 9.82 3.05 5.96
N MET A 96 8.66 3.32 5.36
CA MET A 96 7.50 2.42 5.39
C MET A 96 7.83 1.04 4.83
N CYS A 97 8.50 0.96 3.67
CA CYS A 97 8.95 -0.30 3.10
C CYS A 97 9.97 -1.02 4.00
N ALA A 98 10.94 -0.28 4.55
CA ALA A 98 11.95 -0.83 5.44
C ALA A 98 11.34 -1.46 6.70
N LEU A 99 10.39 -0.76 7.34
CA LEU A 99 9.66 -1.27 8.50
C LEU A 99 8.87 -2.54 8.14
N PHE A 100 8.15 -2.53 7.02
CA PHE A 100 7.37 -3.69 6.57
C PHE A 100 8.21 -4.92 6.31
N VAL A 101 9.40 -4.77 5.70
CA VAL A 101 10.33 -5.89 5.44
C VAL A 101 11.01 -6.40 6.71
N SER A 102 11.14 -5.54 7.73
CA SER A 102 11.79 -5.90 9.01
C SER A 102 10.85 -6.54 10.04
N ALA A 103 9.53 -6.46 9.83
CA ALA A 103 8.50 -6.95 10.74
C ALA A 103 8.15 -8.42 10.51
#